data_AF-A0A1Y1KRR9-F1
#
_entry.id   AF-A0A1Y1KRR9-F1
#
_cell.length_a   1.000
_cell.length_b   1.000
_cell.length_c   1.000
_cell.angle_alpha   90.00
_cell.angle_beta   90.00
_cell.angle_gamma   90.00
#
_symmetry.space_group_name_H-M   'P 1'
#
loop_
_entity.id
_entity.type
_entity.pdbx_description
1 polymer ?
#
loop_
_entity_poly.entity_id
_entity_poly.type
_entity_poly.pdbx_seq_one_letter_code
_entity_poly.pdbx_strand_id
1 'polypeptide(L)'
;MCSMLGKHLEESGLIRRSFTENPVRVAYKFCPHHVSHYLGMDVHDTPSVPRNIRVQPGMIITMEPGMYIHSGLKVPKEYQGMGIRIEDDVLITNDGPVVLTKKCPNKLEDIEKIASENQRA
;
A
#
# COMPACT_ATOMS: atom_id res chain seq x y z
N MET A 1 -0.07 -5.29 8.25
CA MET A 1 0.07 -5.17 6.78
C MET A 1 0.96 -6.29 6.22
N CYS A 2 2.26 -6.35 6.53
CA CYS A 2 3.19 -7.34 5.95
C CYS A 2 2.72 -8.79 6.04
N SER A 3 2.11 -9.20 7.16
CA SER A 3 1.54 -10.55 7.30
C SER A 3 0.38 -10.84 6.34
N MET A 4 -0.48 -9.85 6.06
CA MET A 4 -1.57 -10.01 5.10
C MET A 4 -1.05 -10.04 3.66
N LEU A 5 -0.08 -9.17 3.34
CA LEU A 5 0.58 -9.17 2.03
C LEU A 5 1.23 -10.53 1.75
N GLY A 6 2.02 -11.04 2.68
CA GLY A 6 2.65 -12.37 2.56
C GLY A 6 1.63 -13.49 2.32
N LYS A 7 0.53 -13.49 3.09
CA LYS A 7 -0.57 -14.47 2.92
C LYS A 7 -1.19 -14.41 1.52
N HIS A 8 -1.54 -13.21 1.03
CA HIS A 8 -2.18 -13.08 -0.29
C HIS A 8 -1.22 -13.38 -1.45
N LEU A 9 0.08 -13.12 -1.29
CA LEU A 9 1.09 -13.53 -2.25
C LEU A 9 1.20 -15.06 -2.36
N GLU A 10 1.04 -15.78 -1.24
CA GLU A 10 0.99 -17.25 -1.25
C GLU A 10 -0.30 -17.77 -1.88
N GLU A 11 -1.45 -17.19 -1.51
CA GLU A 11 -2.76 -17.58 -2.03
C GLU A 11 -2.89 -17.34 -3.54
N SER A 12 -2.26 -16.29 -4.07
CA SER A 12 -2.22 -16.02 -5.51
C SER A 12 -1.27 -16.93 -6.30
N GLY A 13 -0.45 -17.73 -5.60
CA GLY A 13 0.58 -18.56 -6.21
C GLY A 13 1.79 -17.77 -6.73
N LEU A 14 1.85 -16.46 -6.50
CA LEU A 14 2.98 -15.62 -6.91
C LEU A 14 4.25 -16.01 -6.14
N ILE A 15 4.10 -16.47 -4.90
CA ILE A 15 5.19 -17.02 -4.11
C ILE A 15 4.83 -18.44 -3.64
N ARG A 16 5.82 -19.36 -3.66
CA ARG A 16 5.61 -20.75 -3.22
C ARG A 16 5.51 -20.79 -1.69
N ARG A 17 4.56 -21.58 -1.15
CA ARG A 17 4.31 -21.85 0.29
C ARG A 17 5.51 -22.43 1.10
N SER A 18 6.71 -22.46 0.51
CA SER A 18 7.88 -23.15 1.04
C SER A 18 8.92 -22.21 1.65
N PHE A 19 8.53 -21.00 2.09
CA PHE A 19 9.46 -20.21 2.89
C PHE A 19 9.52 -20.80 4.29
N THR A 20 10.66 -21.41 4.60
CA THR A 20 11.13 -21.61 5.98
C THR A 20 11.38 -20.28 6.70
N GLU A 21 11.23 -19.15 6.00
CA GLU A 21 11.43 -17.79 6.48
C GLU A 21 10.13 -17.17 7.03
N ASN A 22 10.28 -16.25 8.00
CA ASN A 22 9.18 -15.48 8.57
C ASN A 22 8.41 -14.69 7.46
N PRO A 23 7.07 -14.82 7.34
CA PRO A 23 6.26 -14.14 6.32
C PRO A 23 6.45 -12.62 6.27
N VAL A 24 6.72 -11.98 7.41
CA VAL A 24 6.99 -10.54 7.47
C VAL A 24 8.27 -10.18 6.71
N ARG A 25 9.32 -10.99 6.86
CA ARG A 25 10.60 -10.78 6.17
C ARG A 25 10.47 -10.99 4.66
N VAL A 26 9.62 -11.92 4.24
CA VAL A 26 9.30 -12.11 2.82
C VAL A 26 8.54 -10.90 2.28
N ALA A 27 7.51 -10.44 2.99
CA ALA A 27 6.73 -9.27 2.59
C ALA A 27 7.57 -8.00 2.44
N TYR A 28 8.62 -7.79 3.26
CA TYR A 28 9.55 -6.68 3.10
C TYR A 28 10.35 -6.70 1.79
N LYS A 29 10.53 -7.87 1.15
CA LYS A 29 11.14 -7.95 -0.18
C LYS A 29 10.23 -7.33 -1.27
N PHE A 30 8.92 -7.34 -1.04
CA PHE A 30 7.91 -6.81 -1.94
C PHE A 30 7.44 -5.39 -1.55
N CYS A 31 7.50 -5.04 -0.26
CA CYS A 31 7.11 -3.73 0.28
C CYS A 31 8.24 -3.19 1.16
N PRO A 32 9.26 -2.51 0.58
CA PRO A 32 10.45 -2.09 1.33
C PRO A 32 10.26 -0.78 2.11
N HIS A 33 9.04 -0.23 2.15
CA HIS A 33 8.72 1.01 2.86
C HIS A 33 7.65 0.82 3.94
N HIS A 34 7.45 1.85 4.75
CA HIS A 34 6.38 1.90 5.74
C HIS A 34 5.02 2.12 5.07
N VAL A 35 3.95 1.67 5.71
CA VAL A 35 2.57 1.81 5.19
C VAL A 35 1.98 3.21 5.37
N SER A 36 2.67 4.10 6.08
CA SER A 36 2.12 5.36 6.54
C SER A 36 3.20 6.33 7.01
N HIS A 37 2.93 7.63 6.82
CA HIS A 37 3.59 8.75 7.50
C HIS A 37 2.56 9.82 7.89
N TYR A 38 2.95 10.76 8.76
CA TYR A 38 2.15 11.94 9.05
C TYR A 38 2.13 12.88 7.83
N LEU A 39 1.01 13.55 7.62
CA LEU A 39 0.79 14.47 6.53
C LEU A 39 0.21 15.78 7.07
N GLY A 40 0.69 16.91 6.57
CA GLY A 40 0.21 18.22 6.99
C GLY A 40 0.77 19.34 6.12
N MET A 41 1.51 20.28 6.70
CA MET A 41 2.14 21.36 5.92
C MET A 41 3.25 20.83 5.01
N ASP A 42 3.94 19.78 5.47
CA ASP A 42 4.90 19.01 4.70
C ASP A 42 4.31 17.65 4.29
N VAL A 43 4.79 17.10 3.17
CA VAL A 43 4.38 15.76 2.70
C VAL A 43 4.72 14.70 3.74
N HIS A 44 5.97 14.71 4.23
CA HIS A 44 6.39 13.89 5.36
C HIS A 44 6.47 14.75 6.62
N ASP A 45 5.31 15.02 7.21
CA ASP A 45 5.20 15.96 8.34
C ASP A 45 5.76 15.38 9.64
N THR A 46 6.16 16.25 10.56
CA THR A 46 6.51 15.92 11.95
C THR A 46 7.47 14.71 12.11
N PRO A 47 8.63 14.66 11.44
CA PRO A 47 9.53 13.49 11.46
C PRO A 47 10.07 13.16 12.86
N SER A 48 10.01 14.11 13.80
CA SER A 48 10.37 13.94 15.21
C SER A 48 9.31 13.19 16.02
N VAL A 49 8.06 13.08 15.53
CA VAL A 49 6.99 12.34 16.21
C VAL A 49 7.19 10.84 15.95
N PRO A 50 7.28 10.00 16.99
CA PRO A 50 7.50 8.57 16.80
C PRO A 50 6.32 7.87 16.14
N ARG A 51 6.57 7.01 15.14
CA ARG A 51 5.52 6.26 14.42
C ARG A 51 4.94 5.07 15.19
N ASN A 52 5.42 4.81 16.40
CA ASN A 52 4.97 3.70 17.26
C ASN A 52 4.00 4.14 18.37
N ILE A 53 3.46 5.37 18.27
CA ILE A 53 2.41 5.87 19.18
C ILE A 53 1.03 5.51 18.65
N ARG A 54 0.02 5.53 19.54
CA ARG A 54 -1.37 5.49 19.11
C ARG A 54 -1.72 6.79 18.41
N VAL A 55 -2.23 6.69 17.18
CA VAL A 55 -2.79 7.84 16.46
C VAL A 55 -3.94 8.46 17.25
N GLN A 56 -4.05 9.78 17.22
CA GLN A 56 -5.04 10.55 17.96
C GLN A 56 -5.97 11.31 17.02
N PRO A 57 -7.22 11.59 17.42
CA PRO A 57 -8.10 12.48 16.68
C PRO A 57 -7.42 13.81 16.30
N GLY A 58 -7.63 14.26 15.06
CA GLY A 58 -7.00 15.45 14.48
C GLY A 58 -5.70 15.18 13.72
N MET A 59 -5.07 14.01 13.90
CA MET A 59 -3.93 13.62 13.07
C MET A 59 -4.36 13.26 11.65
N ILE A 60 -3.56 13.65 10.66
CA ILE A 60 -3.68 13.17 9.28
C ILE A 60 -2.47 12.30 8.97
N ILE A 61 -2.73 11.13 8.39
CA ILE A 61 -1.71 10.16 7.98
C ILE A 61 -2.02 9.62 6.60
N THR A 62 -1.00 9.15 5.89
CA THR A 62 -1.20 8.37 4.67
C THR A 62 -1.50 6.91 5.00
N MET A 63 -2.20 6.23 4.09
CA MET A 63 -2.40 4.78 4.09
C MET A 63 -1.99 4.26 2.71
N GLU A 64 -0.75 3.80 2.59
CA GLU A 64 -0.06 3.60 1.30
C GLU A 64 0.55 2.19 1.14
N PRO A 65 -0.22 1.09 1.23
CA PRO A 65 0.32 -0.23 0.93
C PRO A 65 0.84 -0.31 -0.51
N GLY A 66 2.06 -0.82 -0.68
CA GLY A 66 2.71 -0.99 -1.97
C GLY A 66 3.28 -2.39 -2.16
N MET A 67 3.40 -2.80 -3.43
CA MET A 67 4.07 -4.02 -3.85
C MET A 67 4.93 -3.72 -5.07
N TYR A 68 6.21 -4.07 -5.00
CA TYR A 68 7.18 -3.86 -6.07
C TYR A 68 7.93 -5.16 -6.33
N ILE A 69 7.93 -5.57 -7.59
CA ILE A 69 8.51 -6.83 -8.02
C ILE A 69 9.78 -6.55 -8.81
N HIS A 70 10.90 -6.42 -8.11
CA HIS A 70 12.19 -6.23 -8.78
C HIS A 70 12.69 -7.54 -9.42
N SER A 71 13.58 -7.42 -10.41
CA SER A 71 14.08 -8.54 -11.23
C SER A 71 14.82 -9.66 -10.47
N GLY A 72 15.16 -9.43 -9.20
CA GLY A 72 15.83 -10.41 -8.34
C GLY A 72 14.88 -11.34 -7.58
N LEU A 73 13.57 -11.13 -7.67
CA LEU A 73 12.58 -11.94 -6.97
C LEU A 73 12.20 -13.18 -7.79
N LYS A 74 12.05 -14.31 -7.10
CA LYS A 74 11.62 -15.58 -7.68
C LYS A 74 10.10 -15.61 -7.87
N VAL A 75 9.63 -14.85 -8.86
CA VAL A 75 8.25 -14.79 -9.31
C VAL A 75 8.17 -15.07 -10.81
N PRO A 76 6.99 -15.40 -11.37
CA PRO A 76 6.82 -15.54 -12.82
C PRO A 76 7.25 -14.28 -13.58
N LYS A 77 7.81 -14.47 -14.78
CA LYS A 77 8.50 -13.42 -15.54
C LYS A 77 7.57 -12.26 -15.92
N GLU A 78 6.31 -12.57 -16.18
CA GLU A 78 5.26 -11.62 -16.53
C GLU A 78 4.98 -10.58 -15.45
N TYR A 79 5.32 -10.85 -14.18
CA TYR A 79 5.14 -9.89 -13.08
C TYR A 79 6.42 -9.10 -12.75
N GLN A 80 7.57 -9.47 -13.30
CA GLN A 80 8.83 -8.78 -13.01
C GLN A 80 8.82 -7.36 -13.57
N GLY A 81 9.30 -6.40 -12.77
CA GLY A 81 9.28 -4.98 -13.09
C GLY A 81 7.96 -4.28 -12.76
N MET A 82 6.93 -4.99 -12.32
CA MET A 82 5.67 -4.39 -11.91
C MET A 82 5.78 -3.76 -10.52
N GLY A 83 5.08 -2.64 -10.34
CA GLY A 83 4.93 -1.96 -9.06
C GLY A 83 3.54 -1.35 -8.96
N ILE A 84 2.88 -1.57 -7.83
CA ILE A 84 1.55 -1.01 -7.54
C ILE A 84 1.58 -0.44 -6.12
N ARG A 85 1.12 0.79 -5.96
CA ARG A 85 0.82 1.41 -4.67
C ARG A 85 -0.53 2.10 -4.78
N ILE A 86 -1.39 1.87 -3.79
CA ILE A 86 -2.65 2.60 -3.64
C ILE A 86 -2.52 3.37 -2.32
N GLU A 87 -2.77 4.66 -2.38
CA GLU A 87 -2.49 5.59 -1.28
C GLU A 87 -3.68 6.51 -1.06
N ASP A 88 -4.11 6.58 0.20
CA ASP A 88 -5.18 7.45 0.66
C ASP A 88 -4.70 8.35 1.81
N ASP A 89 -5.22 9.57 1.87
CA ASP A 89 -5.03 10.47 3.01
C ASP A 89 -6.17 10.26 4.00
N VAL A 90 -5.83 10.05 5.27
CA VAL A 90 -6.78 9.67 6.32
C VAL A 90 -6.69 10.63 7.50
N LEU A 91 -7.81 11.29 7.78
CA LEU A 91 -8.01 12.05 9.01
C LEU A 91 -8.52 11.12 10.11
N ILE A 92 -7.83 11.09 11.25
CA ILE A 92 -8.27 10.37 12.44
C ILE A 92 -9.29 11.24 13.19
N THR A 93 -10.44 10.67 13.53
CA THR A 93 -11.48 11.34 14.33
C THR A 93 -11.92 10.47 15.50
N ASN A 94 -12.75 11.03 16.40
CA ASN A 94 -13.34 10.27 17.51
C ASN A 94 -14.30 9.17 17.03
N ASP A 95 -14.96 9.39 15.88
CA ASP A 95 -15.99 8.49 15.34
C ASP A 95 -15.43 7.48 14.31
N GLY A 96 -14.10 7.47 14.14
CA GLY A 96 -13.38 6.64 13.19
C GLY A 96 -12.60 7.44 12.14
N PRO A 97 -11.80 6.76 11.30
CA PRO A 97 -11.03 7.42 10.26
C PRO A 97 -11.92 7.94 9.12
N VAL A 98 -11.60 9.12 8.61
CA VAL A 98 -12.23 9.72 7.42
C VAL A 98 -11.21 9.72 6.29
N VAL A 99 -11.55 9.05 5.18
CA VAL A 99 -10.74 9.03 3.96
C VAL A 99 -11.00 10.30 3.15
N LEU A 100 -9.99 11.18 3.09
CA LEU A 100 -10.06 12.50 2.43
C LEU A 100 -9.99 12.38 0.90
N THR A 101 -9.28 11.37 0.42
CA THR A 101 -9.02 11.07 -1.01
C THR A 101 -10.03 10.11 -1.63
N LYS A 102 -11.13 9.77 -0.93
CA LYS A 102 -12.13 8.77 -1.34
C LYS A 102 -12.78 8.98 -2.72
N LYS A 103 -12.63 10.16 -3.32
CA LYS A 103 -13.14 10.47 -4.66
C LYS A 103 -12.21 9.94 -5.76
N CYS A 104 -10.96 9.60 -5.42
CA CYS A 104 -10.02 8.99 -6.34
C CYS A 104 -10.45 7.53 -6.61
N PRO A 105 -10.66 7.12 -7.87
CA PRO A 105 -11.03 5.77 -8.22
C PRO A 105 -9.88 4.80 -7.92
N ASN A 106 -10.15 3.77 -7.11
CA ASN A 106 -9.18 2.75 -6.73
C ASN A 106 -9.69 1.31 -6.91
N LYS A 107 -10.89 1.17 -7.51
CA LYS A 107 -11.46 -0.12 -7.91
C LYS A 107 -11.11 -0.41 -9.36
N LEU A 108 -10.98 -1.69 -9.67
CA LEU A 108 -10.61 -2.15 -11.00
C LEU A 108 -11.58 -1.61 -12.06
N GLU A 109 -12.88 -1.76 -11.81
CA GLU A 109 -13.94 -1.37 -12.74
C GLU A 109 -13.96 0.14 -12.98
N ASP A 110 -13.74 0.93 -11.93
CA ASP A 110 -13.69 2.40 -12.02
C ASP A 110 -12.49 2.86 -12.85
N ILE A 111 -11.32 2.25 -12.62
CA ILE A 111 -10.08 2.57 -13.35
C ILE A 111 -10.21 2.17 -14.82
N GLU A 112 -10.68 0.96 -15.12
CA GLU A 112 -10.88 0.47 -16.48
C GLU A 112 -11.87 1.34 -17.26
N LYS A 113 -12.96 1.75 -16.60
CA LYS A 113 -13.95 2.65 -17.19
C LYS A 113 -13.30 3.98 -17.60
N ILE A 114 -12.60 4.65 -16.69
CA ILE A 114 -11.96 5.95 -16.97
C ILE A 114 -10.89 5.83 -18.06
N ALA A 115 -10.09 4.75 -18.03
CA ALA A 115 -9.08 4.50 -19.05
C ALA A 115 -9.70 4.29 -20.44
N SER A 116 -10.85 3.61 -20.52
CA SER A 116 -11.55 3.34 -21.78
C SER A 116 -12.26 4.58 -22.35
N GLU A 117 -12.76 5.47 -21.49
CA GLU A 117 -13.44 6.71 -21.89
C GLU A 117 -12.45 7.71 -22.51
N ASN A 118 -11.25 7.82 -21.93
CA ASN A 118 -10.19 8.73 -22.42
C ASN A 118 -9.50 8.26 -23.71
N GLN A 119 -9.75 7.04 -24.18
CA GLN A 119 -9.24 6.55 -25.47
C GLN A 119 -10.14 6.94 -26.67
N ARG A 120 -11.29 7.58 -26.41
CA ARG A 120 -12.30 7.94 -27.42
C ARG A 120 -12.35 9.43 -27.74
N ALA A 121 -11.45 10.23 -27.18
CA ALA A 121 -11.28 11.66 -27.45
C ALA A 121 -10.00 11.90 -28.25
#